data_AF-A0A9R1RRN6-F1
#
_entry.id   AF-A0A9R1RRN6-F1
#
_cell.length_a   1.000
_cell.length_b   1.000
_cell.length_c   1.000
_cell.angle_alpha   90.00
_cell.angle_beta   90.00
_cell.angle_gamma   90.00
#
_symmetry.space_group_name_H-M   'P 1'
#
loop_
_entity.id
_entity.type
_entity.pdbx_description
1 polymer ?
#
loop_
_entity_poly.entity_id
_entity_poly.type
_entity_poly.pdbx_seq_one_letter_code
_entity_poly.pdbx_strand_id
1 'polypeptide(L)'
;MKAAPLPRTRAAASPRRRVWILAVAALVSIVVVWAYHYPPQHYASPVSNWLPVEPDRELTDDERASRVVFGHMLSTPPVRSRGSKIAFMFLTPGNLPFEKLWEKFFEGHEGRYTIYVHASREKPEHVSRLFIGRDIHSDKVQWGQISMVDAERRLLANALQDIDNQHFVLLSDSCVPLHNFDYVYDYLMGTNLSFIDSFYDPGPHGNFRYSQNMLPEVRESDFRKGSQWFSVKRQHALMTIADSLYYTKFKLYCKARNGRWTQLLCR
;
A
#
# COMPACT_ATOMS: atom_id res chain seq x y z
N MET A 1 -29.29 17.22 83.30
CA MET A 1 -28.12 16.43 82.83
C MET A 1 -28.56 15.63 81.62
N LYS A 2 -27.96 15.88 80.44
CA LYS A 2 -28.35 15.24 79.16
C LYS A 2 -27.71 13.84 79.07
N ALA A 3 -28.53 12.83 78.77
CA ALA A 3 -28.09 11.45 78.56
C ALA A 3 -27.39 11.28 77.20
N ALA A 4 -26.29 10.55 77.18
CA ALA A 4 -25.55 10.20 75.97
C ALA A 4 -26.18 8.98 75.25
N PRO A 5 -26.17 8.89 73.90
CA PRO A 5 -26.70 7.73 73.19
C PRO A 5 -25.65 6.62 73.03
N LEU A 6 -26.11 5.37 73.13
CA LEU A 6 -25.35 4.13 72.92
C LEU A 6 -24.89 3.94 71.45
N PRO A 7 -23.78 3.23 71.20
CA PRO A 7 -23.25 3.03 69.85
C PRO A 7 -24.06 1.99 69.05
N ARG A 8 -24.34 2.32 67.79
CA ARG A 8 -24.95 1.43 66.79
C ARG A 8 -23.96 0.36 66.32
N THR A 9 -24.30 -0.91 66.45
CA THR A 9 -23.57 -2.05 65.89
C THR A 9 -23.72 -2.10 64.35
N ARG A 10 -22.59 -2.14 63.62
CA ARG A 10 -22.58 -2.37 62.17
C ARG A 10 -22.85 -3.84 61.88
N ALA A 11 -23.92 -4.13 61.13
CA ALA A 11 -24.19 -5.48 60.65
C ALA A 11 -23.10 -5.94 59.67
N ALA A 12 -22.45 -7.08 59.97
CA ALA A 12 -21.46 -7.69 59.10
C ALA A 12 -22.13 -8.20 57.80
N ALA A 13 -21.63 -7.77 56.65
CA ALA A 13 -22.12 -8.22 55.34
C ALA A 13 -22.01 -9.75 55.22
N SER A 14 -23.10 -10.41 54.82
CA SER A 14 -23.18 -11.87 54.77
C SER A 14 -22.12 -12.46 53.83
N PRO A 15 -21.50 -13.60 54.20
CA PRO A 15 -20.39 -14.22 53.45
C PRO A 15 -20.77 -14.55 52.00
N ARG A 16 -22.05 -14.90 51.75
CA ARG A 16 -22.58 -15.12 50.38
C ARG A 16 -22.41 -13.89 49.49
N ARG A 17 -22.65 -12.68 50.01
CA ARG A 17 -22.53 -11.43 49.24
C ARG A 17 -21.09 -11.14 48.80
N ARG A 18 -20.11 -11.48 49.65
CA ARG A 18 -18.67 -11.33 49.32
C ARG A 18 -18.22 -12.32 48.24
N VAL A 19 -18.69 -13.56 48.32
CA VAL A 19 -18.39 -14.59 47.31
C VAL A 19 -18.96 -14.21 45.94
N TRP A 20 -20.18 -13.68 45.88
CA TRP A 20 -20.78 -13.21 44.63
C TRP A 20 -20.03 -12.03 44.00
N ILE A 21 -19.56 -11.07 44.81
CA ILE A 21 -18.78 -9.94 44.31
C ILE A 21 -17.45 -10.43 43.70
N LEU A 22 -16.76 -11.36 44.36
CA LEU A 22 -15.51 -11.92 43.85
C LEU A 22 -15.73 -12.76 42.59
N ALA A 23 -16.81 -13.54 42.53
CA ALA A 23 -17.15 -14.33 41.34
C ALA A 23 -17.47 -13.44 40.13
N VAL A 24 -18.22 -12.35 40.33
CA VAL A 24 -18.53 -11.39 39.27
C VAL A 24 -17.26 -10.65 38.83
N ALA A 25 -16.41 -10.22 39.76
CA ALA A 25 -15.14 -9.58 39.43
C ALA A 25 -14.21 -10.50 38.62
N ALA A 26 -14.13 -11.78 38.99
CA ALA A 26 -13.38 -12.78 38.24
C ALA A 26 -13.95 -13.01 36.83
N LEU A 27 -15.27 -13.11 36.70
CA LEU A 27 -15.93 -13.25 35.39
C LEU A 27 -15.64 -12.04 34.49
N VAL A 28 -15.78 -10.81 35.02
CA VAL A 28 -15.47 -9.59 34.27
C VAL A 28 -14.01 -9.55 33.85
N SER A 29 -13.10 -9.95 34.73
CA SER A 29 -11.66 -9.99 34.44
C SER A 29 -11.33 -10.99 33.32
N ILE A 30 -11.96 -12.18 33.35
CA ILE A 30 -11.82 -13.19 32.29
C ILE A 30 -12.35 -12.66 30.97
N VAL A 31 -13.53 -12.02 30.95
CA VAL A 31 -14.12 -11.44 29.73
C VAL A 31 -13.21 -10.35 29.15
N VAL A 32 -12.62 -9.49 29.99
CA VAL A 32 -11.70 -8.44 29.56
C VAL A 32 -10.41 -9.03 28.99
N VAL A 33 -9.81 -10.02 29.66
CA VAL A 33 -8.60 -10.71 29.19
C VAL A 33 -8.89 -11.46 27.88
N TRP A 34 -10.05 -12.09 27.77
CA TRP A 34 -10.47 -12.79 26.56
C TRP A 34 -10.70 -11.83 25.39
N ALA A 35 -11.35 -10.69 25.62
CA ALA A 35 -11.51 -9.63 24.62
C ALA A 35 -10.17 -8.99 24.19
N TYR A 36 -9.19 -8.91 25.11
CA TYR A 36 -7.85 -8.41 24.80
C TYR A 36 -7.04 -9.39 23.95
N HIS A 37 -7.12 -10.69 24.23
CA HIS A 37 -6.37 -11.71 23.49
C HIS A 37 -7.04 -12.12 22.17
N TYR A 38 -8.37 -11.99 22.07
CA TYR A 38 -9.14 -12.34 20.89
C TYR A 38 -9.99 -11.15 20.42
N PRO A 39 -9.36 -10.06 19.93
CA PRO A 39 -10.13 -8.97 19.33
C PRO A 39 -10.88 -9.50 18.10
N PRO A 40 -12.20 -9.27 17.99
CA PRO A 40 -12.96 -9.73 16.83
C PRO A 40 -12.39 -9.08 15.57
N GLN A 41 -11.95 -9.92 14.61
CA GLN A 41 -11.30 -9.48 13.36
C GLN A 41 -12.21 -8.66 12.44
N HIS A 42 -13.50 -8.56 12.74
CA HIS A 42 -14.48 -7.77 11.99
C HIS A 42 -15.48 -7.07 12.91
N TYR A 43 -15.01 -6.15 13.77
CA TYR A 43 -15.90 -5.15 14.33
C TYR A 43 -15.98 -3.96 13.36
N ALA A 44 -16.80 -4.10 12.32
CA ALA A 44 -17.38 -2.92 11.70
C ALA A 44 -18.31 -2.32 12.76
N SER A 45 -17.95 -1.17 13.32
CA SER A 45 -18.81 -0.47 14.27
C SER A 45 -20.20 -0.32 13.64
N PRO A 46 -21.28 -0.86 14.26
CA PRO A 46 -22.63 -0.72 13.71
C PRO A 46 -23.04 0.76 13.61
N VAL A 47 -22.34 1.64 14.33
CA VAL A 47 -22.47 3.11 14.27
C VAL A 47 -22.11 3.69 12.90
N SER A 48 -21.22 3.08 12.10
CA SER A 48 -20.87 3.66 10.79
C SER A 48 -22.05 3.65 9.81
N ASN A 49 -22.98 2.71 9.97
CA ASN A 49 -24.19 2.63 9.16
C ASN A 49 -25.27 3.66 9.58
N TRP A 50 -25.10 4.31 10.74
CA TRP A 50 -25.99 5.35 11.26
C TRP A 50 -25.44 6.76 11.09
N LEU A 51 -24.17 6.91 10.70
CA LEU A 51 -23.63 8.21 10.36
C LEU A 51 -24.29 8.68 9.07
N PRO A 52 -24.83 9.92 9.02
CA PRO A 52 -25.32 10.49 7.77
C PRO A 52 -24.18 10.39 6.75
N VAL A 53 -24.50 9.91 5.55
CA VAL A 53 -23.60 10.01 4.40
C VAL A 53 -23.13 11.45 4.36
N GLU A 54 -21.82 11.68 4.49
CA GLU A 54 -21.28 13.03 4.37
C GLU A 54 -21.84 13.63 3.08
N PRO A 55 -22.46 14.82 3.13
CA PRO A 55 -23.07 15.41 1.95
C PRO A 55 -22.03 15.48 0.84
N ASP A 56 -22.42 15.09 -0.37
CA ASP A 56 -21.53 15.12 -1.54
C ASP A 56 -21.00 16.54 -1.71
N ARG A 57 -19.74 16.74 -1.30
CA ARG A 57 -19.04 17.99 -1.50
C ARG A 57 -18.96 18.26 -3.00
N GLU A 58 -19.15 19.53 -3.38
CA GLU A 58 -18.88 19.96 -4.74
C GLU A 58 -17.40 19.74 -5.10
N LEU A 59 -17.17 19.05 -6.21
CA LEU A 59 -15.82 18.75 -6.70
C LEU A 59 -15.20 19.98 -7.34
N THR A 60 -13.90 20.16 -7.13
CA THR A 60 -13.13 21.14 -7.89
C THR A 60 -13.04 20.73 -9.36
N ASP A 61 -12.69 21.69 -10.22
CA ASP A 61 -12.50 21.43 -11.65
C ASP A 61 -11.40 20.37 -11.89
N ASP A 62 -10.31 20.41 -11.11
CA ASP A 62 -9.23 19.43 -11.19
C ASP A 62 -9.71 18.03 -10.79
N GLU A 63 -10.49 17.91 -9.73
CA GLU A 63 -11.07 16.62 -9.32
C GLU A 63 -12.02 16.07 -10.38
N ARG A 64 -12.85 16.93 -10.99
CA ARG A 64 -13.75 16.55 -12.07
C ARG A 64 -12.97 16.08 -13.29
N ALA A 65 -11.92 16.81 -13.68
CA ALA A 65 -11.04 16.44 -14.79
C ALA A 65 -10.35 15.09 -14.53
N SER A 66 -9.75 14.89 -13.35
CA SER A 66 -9.14 13.62 -12.96
C SER A 66 -10.14 12.46 -13.01
N ARG A 67 -11.37 12.64 -12.50
CA ARG A 67 -12.42 11.62 -12.56
C ARG A 67 -12.80 11.23 -13.98
N VAL A 68 -12.91 12.19 -14.90
CA VAL A 68 -13.21 11.90 -16.32
C VAL A 68 -12.07 11.13 -16.97
N VAL A 69 -10.83 11.57 -16.78
CA VAL A 69 -9.64 10.91 -17.35
C VAL A 69 -9.51 9.48 -16.83
N PHE A 70 -9.60 9.28 -15.51
CA PHE A 70 -9.50 7.96 -14.91
C PHE A 70 -10.68 7.06 -15.27
N GLY A 71 -11.90 7.60 -15.31
CA GLY A 71 -13.07 6.88 -15.77
C GLY A 71 -12.90 6.38 -17.21
N HIS A 72 -12.39 7.22 -18.10
CA HIS A 72 -12.11 6.81 -19.46
C HIS A 72 -11.01 5.74 -19.52
N MET A 73 -9.91 5.88 -18.78
CA MET A 73 -8.83 4.88 -18.74
C MET A 73 -9.32 3.51 -18.27
N LEU A 74 -10.17 3.47 -17.25
CA LEU A 74 -10.74 2.23 -16.70
C LEU A 74 -11.80 1.60 -17.62
N SER A 75 -12.52 2.41 -18.38
CA SER A 75 -13.52 1.92 -19.35
C SER A 75 -12.94 1.49 -20.69
N THR A 76 -11.71 1.93 -21.00
CA THR A 76 -11.05 1.61 -22.28
C THR A 76 -10.75 0.11 -22.33
N PRO A 77 -11.20 -0.61 -23.37
CA PRO A 77 -10.89 -2.02 -23.51
C PRO A 77 -9.38 -2.26 -23.57
N PRO A 78 -8.85 -3.28 -22.87
CA PRO A 78 -7.43 -3.58 -22.91
C PRO A 78 -6.99 -3.94 -24.33
N VAL A 79 -5.87 -3.38 -24.77
CA VAL A 79 -5.26 -3.68 -26.07
C VAL A 79 -4.71 -5.10 -26.03
N ARG A 80 -5.48 -6.06 -26.54
CA ARG A 80 -5.05 -7.46 -26.64
C ARG A 80 -4.32 -7.68 -27.95
N SER A 81 -2.99 -7.65 -27.91
CA SER A 81 -2.15 -8.11 -29.02
C SER A 81 -1.71 -9.56 -28.78
N ARG A 82 -1.45 -10.30 -29.86
CA ARG A 82 -0.85 -11.66 -29.78
C ARG A 82 0.53 -11.64 -29.11
N GLY A 83 1.18 -10.49 -29.05
CA GLY A 83 2.50 -10.28 -28.44
C GLY A 83 2.44 -9.58 -27.09
N SER A 84 1.38 -9.75 -26.31
CA SER A 84 1.27 -9.11 -24.99
C SER A 84 2.46 -9.47 -24.08
N LYS A 85 3.00 -8.48 -23.38
CA LYS A 85 4.22 -8.60 -22.56
C LYS A 85 3.98 -8.18 -21.12
N ILE A 86 4.84 -8.71 -20.24
CA ILE A 86 5.01 -8.21 -18.88
C ILE A 86 6.26 -7.32 -18.82
N ALA A 87 6.11 -6.09 -18.35
CA ALA A 87 7.21 -5.19 -18.07
C ALA A 87 7.78 -5.47 -16.66
N PHE A 88 8.99 -5.99 -16.61
CA PHE A 88 9.76 -6.15 -15.37
C PHE A 88 10.60 -4.91 -15.15
N MET A 89 10.25 -4.14 -14.12
CA MET A 89 10.85 -2.85 -13.81
C MET A 89 11.67 -2.96 -12.53
N PHE A 90 12.98 -2.82 -12.64
CA PHE A 90 13.93 -2.92 -11.54
C PHE A 90 14.31 -1.52 -11.04
N LEU A 91 13.98 -1.22 -9.79
CA LEU A 91 14.45 -0.03 -9.08
C LEU A 91 15.57 -0.43 -8.13
N THR A 92 16.79 0.00 -8.41
CA THR A 92 18.00 -0.46 -7.72
C THR A 92 18.84 0.71 -7.21
N PRO A 93 19.72 0.51 -6.22
CA PRO A 93 20.79 1.46 -5.93
C PRO A 93 21.91 1.43 -7.00
N GLY A 94 22.19 0.27 -7.59
CA GLY A 94 23.25 0.06 -8.56
C GLY A 94 23.15 -1.32 -9.22
N ASN A 95 24.22 -2.11 -9.12
CA ASN A 95 24.30 -3.46 -9.71
C ASN A 95 23.14 -4.39 -9.27
N LEU A 96 22.78 -5.30 -10.16
CA LEU A 96 21.78 -6.35 -9.93
C LEU A 96 22.48 -7.67 -9.60
N PRO A 97 22.57 -8.08 -8.31
CA PRO A 97 23.34 -9.26 -7.93
C PRO A 97 22.76 -10.58 -8.48
N PHE A 98 21.46 -10.60 -8.81
CA PHE A 98 20.76 -11.80 -9.26
C PHE A 98 20.50 -11.84 -10.77
N GLU A 99 21.24 -11.09 -11.59
CA GLU A 99 21.05 -11.09 -13.06
C GLU A 99 21.07 -12.49 -13.67
N LYS A 100 22.01 -13.36 -13.27
CA LYS A 100 22.08 -14.74 -13.80
C LYS A 100 20.88 -15.60 -13.42
N LEU A 101 20.23 -15.31 -12.28
CA LEU A 101 19.00 -15.99 -11.88
C LEU A 101 17.82 -15.51 -12.73
N TRP A 102 17.71 -14.19 -12.91
CA TRP A 102 16.71 -13.59 -13.78
C TRP A 102 16.91 -14.00 -15.24
N GLU A 103 18.15 -14.14 -15.71
CA GLU A 103 18.47 -14.66 -17.04
C GLU A 103 17.90 -16.06 -17.26
N LYS A 104 18.11 -16.97 -16.29
CA LYS A 104 17.49 -18.31 -16.33
C LYS A 104 15.97 -18.28 -16.27
N PHE A 105 15.40 -17.32 -15.53
CA PHE A 105 13.94 -17.16 -15.47
C PHE A 105 13.37 -16.71 -16.82
N PHE A 106 14.08 -15.86 -17.57
CA PHE A 106 13.63 -15.31 -18.84
C PHE A 106 13.99 -16.14 -20.08
N GLU A 107 14.97 -17.04 -19.97
CA GLU A 107 15.50 -17.85 -21.07
C GLU A 107 14.39 -18.59 -21.83
N GLY A 108 14.32 -18.40 -23.16
CA GLY A 108 13.32 -19.05 -24.02
C GLY A 108 11.93 -18.39 -24.03
N HIS A 109 11.78 -17.22 -23.41
CA HIS A 109 10.52 -16.49 -23.29
C HIS A 109 10.56 -15.13 -24.01
N GLU A 110 11.48 -14.97 -24.96
CA GLU A 110 11.67 -13.73 -25.72
C GLU A 110 10.36 -13.30 -26.39
N GLY A 111 10.03 -12.02 -26.27
CA GLY A 111 8.78 -11.46 -26.80
C GLY A 111 7.57 -11.54 -25.86
N ARG A 112 7.68 -12.21 -24.69
CA ARG A 112 6.66 -12.19 -23.62
C ARG A 112 7.00 -11.26 -22.45
N TYR A 113 8.17 -10.63 -22.48
CA TYR A 113 8.59 -9.70 -21.44
C TYR A 113 9.42 -8.54 -22.00
N THR A 114 9.50 -7.48 -21.20
CA THR A 114 10.44 -6.36 -21.37
C THR A 114 11.10 -6.07 -20.02
N ILE A 115 12.33 -5.55 -20.05
CA ILE A 115 13.12 -5.24 -18.85
C ILE A 115 13.46 -3.75 -18.87
N TYR A 116 13.28 -3.08 -17.73
CA TYR A 116 13.66 -1.69 -17.51
C TYR A 116 14.41 -1.58 -16.18
N VAL A 117 15.54 -0.89 -16.16
CA VAL A 117 16.37 -0.71 -14.96
C VAL A 117 16.52 0.77 -14.65
N HIS A 118 16.18 1.16 -13.43
CA HIS A 118 16.46 2.49 -12.88
C HIS A 118 17.43 2.34 -11.71
N ALA A 119 18.67 2.78 -11.90
CA ALA A 119 19.73 2.70 -10.90
C ALA A 119 19.99 4.06 -10.26
N SER A 120 19.67 4.17 -8.97
CA SER A 120 19.54 5.46 -8.28
C SER A 120 20.83 6.07 -7.74
N ARG A 121 21.93 5.31 -7.67
CA ARG A 121 23.22 5.80 -7.17
C ARG A 121 24.32 5.63 -8.20
N GLU A 122 24.47 4.43 -8.73
CA GLU A 122 25.58 4.05 -9.60
C GLU A 122 25.05 3.37 -10.86
N LYS A 123 25.70 3.62 -11.99
CA LYS A 123 25.34 2.94 -13.24
C LYS A 123 25.72 1.46 -13.11
N PRO A 124 24.78 0.52 -13.33
CA PRO A 124 25.07 -0.88 -13.16
C PRO A 124 25.99 -1.40 -14.28
N GLU A 125 26.88 -2.30 -13.91
CA GLU A 125 27.65 -3.11 -14.86
C GLU A 125 26.94 -4.45 -15.04
N HIS A 126 26.25 -4.59 -16.18
CA HIS A 126 25.47 -5.79 -16.48
C HIS A 126 26.36 -6.95 -16.92
N VAL A 127 26.19 -8.09 -16.27
CA VAL A 127 26.86 -9.36 -16.58
C VAL A 127 26.02 -10.18 -17.56
N SER A 128 24.70 -10.14 -17.43
CA SER A 128 23.79 -10.82 -18.36
C SER A 128 23.50 -9.95 -19.58
N ARG A 129 23.51 -10.59 -20.76
CA ARG A 129 23.19 -9.93 -22.03
C ARG A 129 21.76 -9.39 -22.08
N LEU A 130 20.84 -9.95 -21.29
CA LEU A 130 19.44 -9.52 -21.27
C LEU A 130 19.25 -8.12 -20.70
N PHE A 131 20.14 -7.71 -19.79
CA PHE A 131 20.06 -6.42 -19.09
C PHE A 131 20.85 -5.30 -19.80
N ILE A 132 21.77 -5.65 -20.70
CA ILE A 132 22.52 -4.66 -21.50
C ILE A 132 21.56 -3.78 -22.30
N GLY A 133 21.67 -2.46 -22.13
CA GLY A 133 20.83 -1.48 -22.83
C GLY A 133 19.40 -1.37 -22.29
N ARG A 134 19.13 -1.91 -21.09
CA ARG A 134 17.82 -1.82 -20.42
C ARG A 134 17.74 -0.70 -19.37
N ASP A 135 18.85 0.00 -19.14
CA ASP A 135 18.89 1.17 -18.27
C ASP A 135 18.05 2.32 -18.83
N ILE A 136 17.19 2.88 -18.00
CA ILE A 136 16.49 4.13 -18.28
C ILE A 136 17.24 5.32 -17.66
N HIS A 137 16.89 6.53 -18.10
CA HIS A 137 17.34 7.73 -17.41
C HIS A 137 16.97 7.66 -15.92
N SER A 138 17.99 7.76 -15.07
CA SER A 138 17.88 7.58 -13.62
C SER A 138 18.20 8.87 -12.86
N ASP A 139 17.45 9.12 -11.80
CA ASP A 139 17.66 10.23 -10.87
C ASP A 139 18.01 9.73 -9.47
N LYS A 140 18.58 10.61 -8.63
CA LYS A 140 18.89 10.27 -7.24
C LYS A 140 17.62 9.94 -6.47
N VAL A 141 17.60 8.77 -5.87
CA VAL A 141 16.50 8.31 -5.01
C VAL A 141 16.94 8.31 -3.57
N GLN A 142 16.12 8.90 -2.70
CA GLN A 142 16.29 8.85 -1.26
C GLN A 142 15.20 7.97 -0.66
N TRP A 143 15.61 7.02 0.16
CA TRP A 143 14.70 6.05 0.75
C TRP A 143 13.63 6.74 1.59
N GLY A 144 12.36 6.33 1.45
CA GLY A 144 11.22 6.89 2.15
C GLY A 144 10.83 8.32 1.74
N GLN A 145 11.35 8.83 0.62
CA GLN A 145 10.97 10.13 0.06
C GLN A 145 10.17 9.99 -1.23
N ILE A 146 9.53 11.10 -1.64
CA ILE A 146 8.79 11.17 -2.91
C ILE A 146 9.65 10.86 -4.14
N SER A 147 10.98 11.05 -4.05
CA SER A 147 11.90 10.69 -5.14
C SER A 147 11.85 9.20 -5.50
N MET A 148 11.46 8.32 -4.56
CA MET A 148 11.19 6.91 -4.88
C MET A 148 9.96 6.77 -5.79
N VAL A 149 8.86 7.48 -5.48
CA VAL A 149 7.66 7.50 -6.32
C VAL A 149 7.99 8.09 -7.69
N ASP A 150 8.84 9.12 -7.75
CA ASP A 150 9.26 9.70 -9.02
C ASP A 150 10.03 8.69 -9.88
N ALA A 151 10.91 7.89 -9.28
CA ALA A 151 11.63 6.84 -10.00
C ALA A 151 10.70 5.74 -10.53
N GLU A 152 9.72 5.33 -9.73
CA GLU A 152 8.70 4.38 -10.14
C GLU A 152 7.84 4.91 -11.30
N ARG A 153 7.42 6.18 -11.22
CA ARG A 153 6.70 6.86 -12.32
C ARG A 153 7.55 6.95 -13.59
N ARG A 154 8.86 7.18 -13.49
CA ARG A 154 9.80 7.14 -14.63
C ARG A 154 9.88 5.74 -15.25
N LEU A 155 9.98 4.69 -14.43
CA LEU A 155 9.95 3.30 -14.90
C LEU A 155 8.65 3.00 -15.64
N LEU A 156 7.51 3.34 -15.05
CA LEU A 156 6.19 3.17 -15.68
C LEU A 156 6.09 3.93 -17.00
N ALA A 157 6.52 5.20 -17.04
CA ALA A 157 6.48 6.02 -18.25
C ALA A 157 7.33 5.44 -19.38
N ASN A 158 8.51 4.90 -19.10
CA ASN A 158 9.34 4.21 -20.10
C ASN A 158 8.71 2.88 -20.55
N ALA A 159 8.16 2.12 -19.62
CA ALA A 159 7.53 0.84 -19.92
C ALA A 159 6.23 0.98 -20.73
N LEU A 160 5.46 2.04 -20.50
CA LEU A 160 4.18 2.31 -21.17
C LEU A 160 4.34 2.70 -22.65
N GLN A 161 5.54 3.09 -23.09
CA GLN A 161 5.83 3.37 -24.49
C GLN A 161 5.66 2.13 -25.38
N ASP A 162 5.96 0.93 -24.87
CA ASP A 162 5.62 -0.31 -25.56
C ASP A 162 4.12 -0.60 -25.35
N ILE A 163 3.36 -0.57 -26.44
CA ILE A 163 1.91 -0.85 -26.44
C ILE A 163 1.61 -2.30 -26.08
N ASP A 164 2.55 -3.22 -26.29
CA ASP A 164 2.39 -4.64 -25.97
C ASP A 164 2.54 -4.91 -24.46
N ASN A 165 3.15 -4.01 -23.69
CA ASN A 165 3.23 -4.16 -22.24
C ASN A 165 1.84 -4.00 -21.61
N GLN A 166 1.27 -5.10 -21.12
CA GLN A 166 -0.07 -5.15 -20.54
C GLN A 166 -0.07 -5.32 -19.01
N HIS A 167 1.04 -5.76 -18.43
CA HIS A 167 1.24 -5.89 -16.99
C HIS A 167 2.61 -5.33 -16.58
N PHE A 168 2.68 -4.69 -15.43
CA PHE A 168 3.86 -3.96 -14.94
C PHE A 168 4.20 -4.44 -13.54
N VAL A 169 5.41 -4.98 -13.36
CA VAL A 169 5.89 -5.54 -12.09
C VAL A 169 7.07 -4.71 -11.61
N LEU A 170 6.96 -4.13 -10.41
CA LEU A 170 8.04 -3.40 -9.77
C LEU A 170 8.86 -4.33 -8.86
N LEU A 171 10.18 -4.32 -9.04
CA LEU A 171 11.14 -5.17 -8.34
C LEU A 171 12.31 -4.34 -7.81
N SER A 172 12.95 -4.84 -6.75
CA SER A 172 14.25 -4.35 -6.27
C SER A 172 15.38 -5.29 -6.68
N ASP A 173 16.62 -4.86 -6.44
CA ASP A 173 17.84 -5.66 -6.62
C ASP A 173 17.88 -6.94 -5.78
N SER A 174 17.14 -6.96 -4.68
CA SER A 174 17.00 -8.11 -3.79
C SER A 174 15.86 -9.07 -4.15
N CYS A 175 15.02 -8.76 -5.14
CA CYS A 175 13.92 -9.62 -5.53
C CYS A 175 14.39 -10.83 -6.35
N VAL A 176 13.77 -11.99 -6.09
CA VAL A 176 13.98 -13.23 -6.83
C VAL A 176 12.64 -13.89 -7.17
N PRO A 177 12.51 -14.53 -8.34
CA PRO A 177 11.29 -15.25 -8.70
C PRO A 177 11.19 -16.56 -7.90
N LEU A 178 9.97 -16.89 -7.45
CA LEU A 178 9.69 -18.13 -6.69
C LEU A 178 8.99 -19.21 -7.53
N HIS A 179 8.50 -18.84 -8.71
CA HIS A 179 7.87 -19.73 -9.69
C HIS A 179 8.54 -19.55 -11.05
N ASN A 180 8.33 -20.50 -11.96
CA ASN A 180 8.82 -20.38 -13.34
C ASN A 180 8.06 -19.28 -14.11
N PHE A 181 8.62 -18.88 -15.26
CA PHE A 181 8.06 -17.78 -16.04
C PHE A 181 6.65 -18.08 -16.55
N ASP A 182 6.41 -19.26 -17.12
CA ASP A 182 5.10 -19.62 -17.65
C ASP A 182 4.00 -19.47 -16.61
N TYR A 183 4.22 -19.96 -15.38
CA TYR A 183 3.29 -19.79 -14.28
C TYR A 183 3.01 -18.31 -13.97
N VAL A 184 4.07 -17.50 -13.82
CA VAL A 184 3.94 -16.06 -13.51
C VAL A 184 3.21 -15.33 -14.64
N TYR A 185 3.58 -15.64 -15.88
CA TYR A 185 3.01 -15.04 -17.07
C TYR A 185 1.53 -15.37 -17.19
N ASP A 186 1.17 -16.65 -17.15
CA ASP A 186 -0.22 -17.10 -17.28
C ASP A 186 -1.10 -16.56 -16.15
N TYR A 187 -0.58 -16.52 -14.91
CA TYR A 187 -1.29 -15.96 -13.77
C TYR A 187 -1.56 -14.45 -13.93
N LEU A 188 -0.52 -13.66 -14.22
CA LEU A 188 -0.63 -12.21 -14.33
C LEU A 188 -1.35 -11.77 -15.61
N MET A 189 -1.25 -12.52 -16.69
CA MET A 189 -1.94 -12.22 -17.94
C MET A 189 -3.39 -12.70 -17.93
N GLY A 190 -3.69 -13.84 -17.28
CA GLY A 190 -5.02 -14.42 -17.17
C GLY A 190 -5.96 -13.70 -16.20
N THR A 191 -5.43 -13.07 -15.15
CA THR A 191 -6.24 -12.30 -14.19
C THR A 191 -6.71 -10.96 -14.76
N ASN A 192 -7.83 -10.42 -14.28
CA ASN A 192 -8.29 -9.05 -14.55
C ASN A 192 -7.91 -8.07 -13.41
N LEU A 193 -7.12 -8.53 -12.43
CA LEU A 193 -6.76 -7.77 -11.24
C LEU A 193 -5.39 -7.10 -11.36
N SER A 194 -5.25 -6.01 -10.59
CA SER A 194 -3.95 -5.49 -10.14
C SER A 194 -3.72 -5.95 -8.70
N PHE A 195 -2.46 -6.16 -8.35
CA PHE A 195 -2.01 -6.56 -7.01
C PHE A 195 -1.22 -5.40 -6.40
N ILE A 196 -1.84 -4.77 -5.41
CA ILE A 196 -1.24 -3.75 -4.54
C ILE A 196 -1.58 -4.12 -3.10
N ASP A 197 -0.69 -3.78 -2.19
CA ASP A 197 -0.96 -3.91 -0.76
C ASP A 197 -1.57 -2.60 -0.24
N SER A 198 -2.63 -2.70 0.55
CA SER A 198 -3.37 -1.54 1.05
C SER A 198 -4.14 -1.92 2.30
N PHE A 199 -3.72 -1.38 3.44
CA PHE A 199 -4.31 -1.63 4.74
C PHE A 199 -4.35 -0.38 5.62
N TYR A 200 -5.23 -0.38 6.62
CA TYR A 200 -5.24 0.63 7.67
C TYR A 200 -4.17 0.29 8.69
N ASP A 201 -3.33 1.26 9.05
CA ASP A 201 -2.31 1.09 10.09
C ASP A 201 -2.42 2.26 11.07
N PRO A 202 -3.00 2.07 12.26
CA PRO A 202 -3.07 3.11 13.28
C PRO A 202 -1.70 3.31 13.97
N GLY A 203 -0.59 2.79 13.46
CA GLY A 203 0.73 3.02 14.02
C GLY A 203 1.37 4.34 13.57
N PRO A 204 2.49 4.76 14.20
CA PRO A 204 3.24 5.98 13.86
C PRO A 204 3.81 5.99 12.42
N HIS A 205 3.80 4.83 11.77
CA HIS A 205 4.24 4.65 10.41
C HIS A 205 3.08 4.66 9.42
N GLY A 206 1.84 4.39 9.83
CA GLY A 206 0.66 4.42 8.96
C GLY A 206 -0.11 5.74 9.05
N ASN A 207 -1.39 5.65 9.41
CA ASN A 207 -2.37 6.72 9.45
C ASN A 207 -2.01 7.87 10.41
N PHE A 208 -1.15 7.68 11.41
CA PHE A 208 -0.61 8.81 12.20
C PHE A 208 0.22 9.81 11.38
N ARG A 209 0.59 9.45 10.15
CA ARG A 209 1.25 10.34 9.19
C ARG A 209 0.29 11.13 8.32
N TYR A 210 -1.01 10.86 8.40
CA TYR A 210 -2.02 11.62 7.68
C TYR A 210 -1.93 13.10 8.04
N SER A 211 -2.09 13.95 7.03
CA SER A 211 -2.10 15.40 7.18
C SER A 211 -3.46 15.92 6.74
N GLN A 212 -4.10 16.71 7.60
CA GLN A 212 -5.38 17.36 7.27
C GLN A 212 -5.28 18.28 6.04
N ASN A 213 -4.06 18.72 5.66
CA ASN A 213 -3.84 19.49 4.43
C ASN A 213 -4.01 18.66 3.14
N MET A 214 -4.15 17.33 3.27
CA MET A 214 -4.51 16.46 2.14
C MET A 214 -6.01 16.50 1.82
N LEU A 215 -6.84 17.07 2.71
CA LEU A 215 -8.23 17.37 2.41
C LEU A 215 -8.34 18.50 1.36
N PRO A 216 -9.42 18.51 0.57
CA PRO A 216 -10.49 17.52 0.57
C PRO A 216 -10.26 16.31 -0.38
N GLU A 217 -9.15 16.27 -1.13
CA GLU A 217 -8.91 15.28 -2.18
C GLU A 217 -8.59 13.90 -1.61
N VAL A 218 -7.79 13.81 -0.55
CA VAL A 218 -7.50 12.55 0.15
C VAL A 218 -8.05 12.64 1.56
N ARG A 219 -9.17 11.95 1.80
CA ARG A 219 -9.75 11.80 3.15
C ARG A 219 -8.91 10.85 3.98
N GLU A 220 -8.97 11.02 5.30
CA GLU A 220 -8.27 10.15 6.24
C GLU A 220 -8.69 8.67 6.09
N SER A 221 -9.97 8.41 5.78
CA SER A 221 -10.48 7.07 5.51
C SER A 221 -9.92 6.43 4.25
N ASP A 222 -9.47 7.25 3.29
CA ASP A 222 -8.90 6.82 2.02
C ASP A 222 -7.36 6.73 2.09
N PHE A 223 -6.74 7.30 3.13
CA PHE A 223 -5.31 7.17 3.38
C PHE A 223 -4.97 5.77 3.91
N ARG A 224 -4.18 5.02 3.15
CA ARG A 224 -3.80 3.63 3.47
C ARG A 224 -2.29 3.47 3.44
N LYS A 225 -1.81 2.49 4.20
CA LYS A 225 -0.43 2.01 4.14
C LYS A 225 -0.36 0.81 3.19
N GLY A 226 0.77 0.66 2.51
CA GLY A 226 1.03 -0.48 1.65
C GLY A 226 2.52 -0.74 1.44
N SER A 227 2.82 -1.92 0.93
CA SER A 227 4.13 -2.29 0.38
C SER A 227 4.52 -1.41 -0.81
N GLN A 228 5.83 -1.33 -1.06
CA GLN A 228 6.35 -0.69 -2.27
C GLN A 228 6.07 -1.50 -3.53
N TRP A 229 6.16 -2.82 -3.44
CA TRP A 229 6.03 -3.73 -4.56
C TRP A 229 4.58 -3.81 -5.03
N PHE A 230 4.41 -3.80 -6.35
CA PHE A 230 3.13 -3.95 -7.01
C PHE A 230 3.25 -4.73 -8.31
N SER A 231 2.12 -5.28 -8.74
CA SER A 231 1.92 -5.81 -10.09
C SER A 231 0.62 -5.23 -10.63
N VAL A 232 0.68 -4.35 -11.62
CA VAL A 232 -0.50 -3.62 -12.09
C VAL A 232 -0.77 -3.80 -13.57
N LYS A 233 -2.05 -3.79 -13.93
CA LYS A 233 -2.51 -3.73 -15.32
C LYS A 233 -2.19 -2.37 -15.96
N ARG A 234 -2.08 -2.37 -17.29
CA ARG A 234 -1.79 -1.17 -18.11
C ARG A 234 -2.66 0.03 -17.78
N GLN A 235 -3.97 -0.15 -17.61
CA GLN A 235 -4.89 0.94 -17.27
C GLN A 235 -4.54 1.62 -15.94
N HIS A 236 -4.16 0.83 -14.93
CA HIS A 236 -3.78 1.35 -13.62
C HIS A 236 -2.40 2.02 -13.68
N ALA A 237 -1.46 1.48 -14.46
CA ALA A 237 -0.18 2.14 -14.75
C ALA A 237 -0.37 3.50 -15.44
N LEU A 238 -1.27 3.59 -16.43
CA LEU A 238 -1.63 4.85 -17.10
C LEU A 238 -2.23 5.86 -16.12
N MET A 239 -3.14 5.43 -15.25
CA MET A 239 -3.68 6.29 -14.19
C MET A 239 -2.58 6.82 -13.28
N THR A 240 -1.64 5.97 -12.85
CA THR A 240 -0.52 6.39 -11.99
C THR A 240 0.34 7.47 -12.65
N ILE A 241 0.66 7.36 -13.94
CA ILE A 241 1.49 8.38 -14.61
C ILE A 241 0.71 9.65 -14.96
N ALA A 242 -0.60 9.54 -15.22
CA ALA A 242 -1.47 10.66 -15.56
C ALA A 242 -1.91 11.46 -14.34
N ASP A 243 -1.89 10.85 -13.15
CA ASP A 243 -2.24 11.52 -11.92
C ASP A 243 -1.24 12.64 -11.57
N SER A 244 -1.74 13.87 -11.53
CA SER A 244 -1.04 15.04 -10.99
C SER A 244 -1.66 15.51 -9.67
N LEU A 245 -2.96 15.32 -9.49
CA LEU A 245 -3.74 15.86 -8.38
C LEU A 245 -3.37 15.18 -7.06
N TYR A 246 -3.52 13.86 -6.98
CA TYR A 246 -3.27 13.11 -5.75
C TYR A 246 -1.77 13.03 -5.45
N TYR A 247 -0.97 12.76 -6.48
CA TYR A 247 0.48 12.79 -6.39
C TYR A 247 1.01 14.11 -5.81
N THR A 248 0.46 15.27 -6.21
CA THR A 248 0.89 16.56 -5.67
C THR A 248 0.58 16.68 -4.17
N LYS A 249 -0.58 16.20 -3.71
CA LYS A 249 -0.91 16.18 -2.28
C LYS A 249 0.07 15.31 -1.48
N PHE A 250 0.36 14.10 -1.96
CA PHE A 250 1.34 13.23 -1.31
C PHE A 250 2.74 13.82 -1.31
N LYS A 251 3.17 14.43 -2.43
CA LYS A 251 4.47 15.12 -2.54
C LYS A 251 4.62 16.25 -1.53
N LEU A 252 3.57 17.05 -1.32
CA LEU A 252 3.62 18.20 -0.43
C LEU A 252 3.53 17.81 1.05
N TYR A 253 2.68 16.82 1.37
CA TYR A 253 2.25 16.57 2.75
C TYR A 253 2.67 15.22 3.34
N CYS A 254 3.07 14.24 2.52
CA CYS A 254 3.67 13.01 3.04
C CYS A 254 5.19 13.19 3.21
N LYS A 255 5.57 13.76 4.35
CA LYS A 255 6.97 14.00 4.72
C LYS A 255 7.35 13.21 5.97
N ALA A 256 8.60 12.77 6.02
CA ALA A 256 9.13 12.14 7.22
C ALA A 256 9.12 13.13 8.39
N ARG A 257 8.39 12.80 9.46
CA ARG A 257 8.42 13.56 10.70
C ARG A 257 9.76 13.27 11.41
N ASN A 258 10.59 14.29 11.59
CA ASN A 258 11.90 14.23 12.29
C ASN A 258 12.97 13.33 11.64
N GLY A 259 12.98 13.16 10.31
CA GLY A 259 14.06 12.45 9.61
C GLY A 259 14.20 10.95 9.94
N ARG A 260 13.23 10.35 10.66
CA ARG A 260 13.19 8.90 10.90
C ARG A 260 12.41 8.18 9.82
N TRP A 261 13.19 7.49 9.01
CA TRP A 261 12.84 6.64 7.89
C TRP A 261 12.06 5.41 8.35
N THR A 262 10.85 5.20 7.79
CA THR A 262 10.15 3.89 7.80
C THR A 262 9.48 3.66 6.46
N GLN A 263 9.28 2.38 6.12
CA GLN A 263 8.84 1.81 4.83
C GLN A 263 7.42 2.25 4.42
N LEU A 264 7.15 3.54 4.33
CA LEU A 264 6.01 4.04 3.58
C LEU A 264 6.52 4.87 2.42
N LEU A 265 6.22 4.37 1.22
CA LEU A 265 5.93 5.27 0.13
C LEU A 265 4.47 5.67 0.26
N CYS A 266 4.23 6.97 0.32
CA CYS A 266 2.89 7.50 0.07
C CYS A 266 2.64 7.51 -1.43
N ARG A 267 1.62 6.78 -1.85
CA ARG A 267 1.24 6.53 -3.24
C ARG A 267 -0.25 6.80 -3.39
#